data_AF-A0A524FDJ5-F1
#
_entry.id   AF-A0A524FDJ5-F1
#
_cell.length_a   1.000
_cell.length_b   1.000
_cell.length_c   1.000
_cell.angle_alpha   90.00
_cell.angle_beta   90.00
_cell.angle_gamma   90.00
#
_symmetry.space_group_name_H-M   'P 1'
#
loop_
_entity.id
_entity.type
_entity.pdbx_description
1 polymer ?
#
loop_
_entity_poly.entity_id
_entity_poly.type
_entity_poly.pdbx_seq_one_letter_code
_entity_poly.pdbx_strand_id
1 'polypeptide(L)'
;MYNTLKKHNGQVYTGMKIGASHYWNYSDSKWYEIKKAPDRWQIKFNAIKTRAHSAPMNTGAGIKTQFHWYIIADQIATKLDANSYMTSMKGVKFKVGHKRPYWRTFSYEYPNQIGYKERIINILEDAIRRLKAEKGYYPLPYNI
;
A
#
# COMPACT_ATOMS: atom_id res chain seq x y z
N MET A 1 -15.86 11.46 12.01
CA MET A 1 -15.42 12.19 10.80
C MET A 1 -14.13 11.57 10.23
N TYR A 2 -13.70 11.93 9.01
CA TYR A 2 -12.51 11.33 8.35
C TYR A 2 -11.23 11.50 9.19
N ASN A 3 -11.01 12.69 9.77
CA ASN A 3 -9.84 13.02 10.59
C ASN A 3 -9.94 12.58 12.06
N THR A 4 -11.05 11.98 12.48
CA THR A 4 -11.22 11.52 13.87
C THR A 4 -10.36 10.28 14.12
N LEU A 5 -9.67 10.26 15.27
CA LEU A 5 -8.97 9.08 15.80
C LEU A 5 -9.97 7.96 16.08
N LYS A 6 -9.58 6.74 15.72
CA LYS A 6 -10.36 5.50 15.88
C LYS A 6 -9.47 4.44 16.52
N LYS A 7 -10.04 3.44 17.19
CA LYS A 7 -9.30 2.31 17.78
C LYS A 7 -9.74 0.99 17.15
N HIS A 8 -8.82 0.08 16.91
CA HIS A 8 -9.08 -1.31 16.51
C HIS A 8 -7.94 -2.20 17.00
N ASN A 9 -8.26 -3.26 17.76
CA ASN A 9 -7.29 -4.19 18.34
C ASN A 9 -6.11 -3.48 19.04
N GLY A 10 -6.42 -2.46 19.85
CA GLY A 10 -5.42 -1.65 20.56
C GLY A 10 -4.70 -0.59 19.71
N GLN A 11 -4.82 -0.62 18.38
CA GLN A 11 -4.17 0.34 17.49
C GLN A 11 -5.04 1.56 17.20
N VAL A 12 -4.44 2.75 17.29
CA VAL A 12 -5.11 4.02 16.95
C VAL A 12 -4.87 4.35 15.48
N TYR A 13 -5.94 4.73 14.75
CA TYR A 13 -5.85 5.07 13.33
C TYR A 13 -6.78 6.23 12.93
N THR A 14 -6.55 6.80 11.74
CA THR A 14 -7.37 7.87 11.13
C THR A 14 -7.71 7.52 9.67
N GLY A 15 -8.69 8.22 9.09
CA GLY A 15 -9.17 7.95 7.73
C GLY A 15 -10.41 7.06 7.69
N MET A 16 -10.51 6.23 6.65
CA MET A 16 -11.65 5.32 6.44
C MET A 16 -11.81 4.33 7.58
N LYS A 17 -13.05 3.93 7.87
CA LYS A 17 -13.34 2.84 8.83
C LYS A 17 -12.84 1.50 8.27
N ILE A 18 -12.41 0.61 9.16
CA ILE A 18 -12.08 -0.78 8.79
C ILE A 18 -13.33 -1.48 8.25
N GLY A 19 -13.18 -2.28 7.19
CA GLY A 19 -14.27 -2.92 6.45
C GLY A 19 -14.87 -2.06 5.33
N ALA A 20 -14.59 -0.75 5.30
CA ALA A 20 -15.03 0.10 4.19
C ALA A 20 -14.17 -0.13 2.94
N SER A 21 -14.79 0.00 1.77
CA SER A 21 -14.12 -0.22 0.48
C SER A 21 -14.08 1.06 -0.37
N HIS A 22 -13.16 1.06 -1.33
CA HIS A 22 -13.18 2.04 -2.40
C HIS A 22 -13.03 1.30 -3.72
N TYR A 23 -13.79 1.75 -4.71
CA TYR A 23 -13.61 1.37 -6.10
C TYR A 23 -13.02 2.57 -6.87
N TRP A 24 -11.88 2.36 -7.51
CA TRP A 24 -11.15 3.37 -8.26
C TRP A 24 -11.03 2.96 -9.71
N ASN A 25 -11.32 3.91 -10.60
CA ASN A 25 -11.02 3.77 -12.02
C ASN A 25 -9.65 4.39 -12.28
N TYR A 26 -8.78 3.65 -12.97
CA TYR A 26 -7.49 4.15 -13.42
C TYR A 26 -7.58 4.38 -14.93
N SER A 27 -7.41 5.64 -15.36
CA SER A 27 -7.40 6.04 -16.76
C SER A 27 -6.00 6.49 -17.18
N ASP A 28 -5.66 6.32 -18.47
CA ASP A 28 -4.33 6.65 -19.02
C ASP A 28 -3.18 6.01 -18.21
N SER A 29 -3.34 4.73 -17.89
CA SER A 29 -2.37 4.00 -17.10
C SER A 29 -1.18 3.54 -17.93
N LYS A 30 0.03 3.90 -17.49
CA LYS A 30 1.29 3.54 -18.16
C LYS A 30 2.11 2.65 -17.25
N TRP A 31 2.33 1.41 -17.70
CA TRP A 31 3.25 0.45 -17.09
C TRP A 31 4.57 0.48 -17.86
N TYR A 32 5.66 0.71 -17.14
CA TYR A 32 7.00 0.72 -17.70
C TYR A 32 7.89 -0.16 -16.83
N GLU A 33 8.67 -1.04 -17.47
CA GLU A 33 9.56 -1.96 -16.76
C GLU A 33 10.88 -2.17 -17.47
N ILE A 34 11.92 -2.45 -16.67
CA ILE A 34 13.27 -2.74 -17.15
C ILE A 34 13.78 -3.98 -16.42
N LYS A 35 14.26 -4.97 -17.18
CA LYS A 35 14.97 -6.12 -16.60
C LYS A 35 16.32 -5.66 -16.04
N LYS A 36 16.51 -5.79 -14.73
CA LYS A 36 17.72 -5.37 -14.00
C LYS A 36 18.60 -6.53 -13.55
N ALA A 37 18.08 -7.76 -13.56
CA ALA A 37 18.79 -9.02 -13.30
C ALA A 37 17.98 -10.20 -13.88
N PRO A 38 18.51 -11.45 -13.88
CA PRO A 38 17.78 -12.61 -14.38
C PRO A 38 16.37 -12.77 -13.78
N ASP A 39 16.25 -12.52 -12.48
CA ASP A 39 15.05 -12.66 -11.64
C ASP A 39 14.49 -11.32 -11.13
N ARG A 40 15.04 -10.19 -11.59
CA ARG A 40 14.67 -8.86 -11.07
C ARG A 40 14.30 -7.89 -12.18
N TRP A 41 13.08 -7.38 -12.09
CA TRP A 41 12.58 -6.28 -12.89
C TRP A 41 12.32 -5.06 -12.03
N GLN A 42 12.65 -3.88 -12.54
CA GLN A 42 12.24 -2.62 -11.95
C GLN A 42 11.02 -2.11 -12.70
N ILE A 43 9.97 -1.77 -11.97
CA ILE A 43 8.71 -1.30 -12.53
C ILE A 43 8.41 0.15 -12.13
N LYS A 44 7.69 0.87 -12.99
CA LYS A 44 7.10 2.18 -12.73
C LYS A 44 5.69 2.20 -13.32
N PHE A 45 4.71 2.54 -12.48
CA PHE A 45 3.32 2.67 -12.87
C PHE A 45 2.83 4.09 -12.59
N ASN A 46 2.28 4.76 -13.60
CA ASN A 46 1.64 6.06 -13.44
C ASN A 46 0.24 6.00 -14.04
N ALA A 47 -0.73 6.56 -13.34
CA ALA A 47 -2.11 6.62 -13.79
C ALA A 47 -2.86 7.70 -13.03
N ILE A 48 -3.84 8.31 -13.68
CA ILE A 48 -4.82 9.16 -13.00
C ILE A 48 -5.89 8.23 -12.43
N LYS A 49 -6.17 8.37 -11.13
CA LYS A 49 -7.24 7.62 -10.46
C LYS A 49 -8.42 8.52 -10.14
N THR A 50 -9.62 8.04 -10.46
CA THR A 50 -10.88 8.72 -10.17
C THR A 50 -11.78 7.78 -9.36
N ARG A 51 -12.63 8.36 -8.50
CA ARG A 51 -13.60 7.55 -7.77
C ARG A 51 -14.63 7.04 -8.77
N ALA A 52 -15.04 5.78 -8.65
CA ALA A 52 -16.20 5.30 -9.41
C ALA A 52 -17.52 5.95 -8.96
N HIS A 53 -17.56 6.43 -7.71
CA HIS A 53 -18.70 7.16 -7.17
C HIS A 53 -18.26 8.47 -6.51
N SER A 54 -19.03 9.53 -6.70
CA SER A 54 -18.77 10.83 -6.11
C SER A 54 -18.63 10.73 -4.59
N ALA A 55 -17.65 11.44 -4.03
CA ALA A 55 -17.50 11.52 -2.59
C ALA A 55 -18.59 12.41 -2.00
N PRO A 56 -19.08 12.13 -0.78
CA PRO A 56 -19.94 13.07 -0.07
C PRO A 56 -19.25 14.42 0.10
N MET A 57 -20.05 15.50 0.12
CA MET A 57 -19.55 16.88 0.22
C MET A 57 -18.67 17.05 1.47
N ASN A 58 -17.57 17.81 1.33
CA ASN A 58 -16.59 18.07 2.40
C ASN A 58 -15.91 16.82 3.01
N THR A 59 -15.86 15.70 2.27
CA THR A 59 -15.14 14.50 2.71
C THR A 59 -13.83 14.28 1.94
N GLY A 60 -12.88 13.59 2.60
CA GLY A 60 -11.60 13.22 2.01
C GLY A 60 -10.44 14.10 2.46
N ALA A 61 -9.32 13.94 1.77
CA ALA A 61 -8.11 14.70 2.02
C ALA A 61 -8.10 15.99 1.19
N GLY A 62 -7.48 17.04 1.71
CA GLY A 62 -7.36 18.31 0.99
C GLY A 62 -6.55 18.16 -0.31
N ILE A 63 -6.83 19.02 -1.28
CA ILE A 63 -6.11 19.11 -2.57
C ILE A 63 -4.60 19.22 -2.30
N LYS A 64 -3.77 18.56 -3.12
CA LYS A 64 -2.30 18.41 -2.97
C LYS A 64 -1.84 17.55 -1.78
N THR A 65 -2.74 16.90 -1.03
CA THR A 65 -2.32 15.88 -0.06
C THR A 65 -1.71 14.69 -0.79
N GLN A 66 -0.54 14.26 -0.33
CA GLN A 66 0.12 13.07 -0.85
C GLN A 66 0.05 11.95 0.19
N PHE A 67 -0.15 10.72 -0.28
CA PHE A 67 -0.09 9.53 0.55
C PHE A 67 1.00 8.61 0.03
N HIS A 68 1.85 8.15 0.94
CA HIS A 68 2.86 7.15 0.65
C HIS A 68 2.32 5.80 1.14
N TRP A 69 2.02 4.92 0.18
CA TRP A 69 1.62 3.54 0.43
C TRP A 69 2.75 2.61 0.02
N TYR A 70 3.04 1.62 0.85
CA TYR A 70 3.86 0.47 0.46
C TYR A 70 2.95 -0.68 0.10
N ILE A 71 3.22 -1.34 -1.03
CA ILE A 71 2.38 -2.41 -1.56
C ILE A 71 3.22 -3.68 -1.65
N ILE A 72 2.68 -4.78 -1.11
CA ILE A 72 3.19 -6.13 -1.34
C ILE A 72 2.12 -6.83 -2.17
N ALA A 73 2.49 -7.26 -3.37
CA ALA A 73 1.55 -7.83 -4.32
C ALA A 73 2.24 -8.85 -5.23
N ASP A 74 1.48 -9.87 -5.62
CA ASP A 74 1.79 -10.78 -6.70
C ASP A 74 1.01 -10.36 -7.96
N GLN A 75 1.60 -10.64 -9.12
CA GLN A 75 1.02 -10.35 -10.42
C GLN A 75 1.02 -11.63 -11.27
N ILE A 76 -0.09 -11.86 -11.97
CA ILE A 76 -0.20 -12.86 -13.02
C ILE A 76 -0.48 -12.12 -14.32
N ALA A 77 0.41 -12.30 -15.31
CA ALA A 77 0.24 -11.81 -16.66
C ALA A 77 -0.19 -12.97 -17.57
N THR A 78 -1.39 -12.90 -18.12
CA THR A 78 -1.93 -13.92 -19.03
C THR A 78 -1.96 -13.38 -20.44
N LYS A 79 -1.24 -14.02 -21.36
CA LYS A 79 -1.29 -13.66 -22.79
C LYS A 79 -2.70 -13.93 -23.33
N LEU A 80 -3.33 -12.93 -23.92
CA LEU A 80 -4.65 -13.07 -24.53
C LEU A 80 -4.52 -13.27 -26.05
N ASP A 81 -3.60 -12.54 -26.68
CA ASP A 81 -3.29 -12.64 -28.10
C ASP A 81 -1.82 -12.25 -28.36
N ALA A 82 -1.45 -12.04 -29.63
CA ALA A 82 -0.09 -11.69 -30.04
C ALA A 82 0.48 -10.46 -29.31
N ASN A 83 -0.36 -9.46 -29.00
CA ASN A 83 0.03 -8.13 -28.54
C ASN A 83 -0.63 -7.71 -27.21
N SER A 84 -1.54 -8.51 -26.65
CA SER A 84 -2.25 -8.16 -25.42
C SER A 84 -2.11 -9.20 -24.31
N TYR A 85 -2.01 -8.70 -23.08
CA TYR A 85 -1.92 -9.49 -21.86
C TYR A 85 -2.89 -8.92 -20.83
N MET A 86 -3.61 -9.81 -20.14
CA MET A 86 -4.35 -9.46 -18.92
C MET A 86 -3.36 -9.40 -17.76
N THR A 87 -3.34 -8.27 -17.05
CA THR A 87 -2.56 -8.11 -15.82
C THR A 87 -3.49 -8.19 -14.62
N SER A 88 -3.42 -9.29 -13.88
CA SER A 88 -4.10 -9.45 -12.60
C SER A 88 -3.11 -9.25 -11.46
N MET A 89 -3.42 -8.38 -10.50
CA MET A 89 -2.57 -8.11 -9.33
C MET A 89 -3.39 -8.22 -8.06
N LYS A 90 -2.91 -9.02 -7.11
CA LYS A 90 -3.50 -9.17 -5.79
C LYS A 90 -2.47 -8.80 -4.74
N GLY A 91 -2.91 -8.23 -3.63
CA GLY A 91 -1.98 -7.87 -2.57
C GLY A 91 -2.59 -7.04 -1.47
N VAL A 92 -1.70 -6.50 -0.65
CA VAL A 92 -2.01 -5.65 0.50
C VAL A 92 -1.26 -4.34 0.39
N LYS A 93 -1.86 -3.26 0.91
CA LYS A 93 -1.26 -1.93 0.94
C LYS A 93 -1.21 -1.39 2.36
N PHE A 94 -0.09 -0.80 2.72
CA PHE A 94 0.19 -0.26 4.05
C PHE A 94 0.44 1.24 3.94
N LYS A 95 -0.22 2.04 4.78
CA LYS A 95 0.03 3.47 4.84
C LYS A 95 1.37 3.68 5.55
N VAL A 96 2.39 4.11 4.81
CA VAL A 96 3.70 4.42 5.39
C VAL A 96 3.72 5.85 5.91
N GLY A 97 3.10 6.77 5.17
CA GLY A 97 3.06 8.16 5.55
C GLY A 97 2.08 8.98 4.73
N HIS A 98 1.98 10.26 5.08
CA HIS A 98 1.27 11.25 4.30
C HIS A 98 1.98 12.60 4.39
N LYS A 99 1.80 13.44 3.39
CA LYS A 99 2.30 14.81 3.35
C LYS A 99 1.12 15.72 3.10
N ARG A 100 0.84 16.62 4.05
CA ARG A 100 -0.22 17.62 3.92
C ARG A 100 0.21 18.71 2.92
N PRO A 101 -0.74 19.48 2.36
CA PRO A 101 -0.44 20.45 1.30
C PRO A 101 0.66 21.47 1.67
N TYR A 102 0.69 21.88 2.94
CA TYR A 102 1.64 22.88 3.47
C TYR A 102 2.86 22.27 4.16
N TRP A 103 2.96 20.93 4.22
CA TRP A 103 4.09 20.28 4.87
C TRP A 103 5.28 20.22 3.92
N ARG A 104 6.48 20.49 4.44
CA ARG A 104 7.71 20.36 3.65
C ARG A 104 8.06 18.90 3.38
N THR A 105 7.74 18.01 4.32
CA THR A 105 8.12 16.61 4.27
C THR A 105 6.98 15.63 4.63
N PHE A 106 7.18 14.33 4.38
CA PHE A 106 6.28 13.27 4.79
C PHE A 106 6.24 13.10 6.31
N SER A 107 5.12 12.57 6.81
CA SER A 107 4.87 12.40 8.24
C SER A 107 5.96 11.62 9.00
N TYR A 108 6.66 10.69 8.35
CA TYR A 108 7.72 9.89 8.98
C TYR A 108 9.08 10.59 9.06
N GLU A 109 9.22 11.82 8.55
CA GLU A 109 10.45 12.62 8.64
C GLU A 109 10.40 13.65 9.77
N TYR A 110 9.26 13.75 10.49
CA TYR A 110 9.16 14.60 11.68
C TYR A 110 9.82 13.92 12.90
N PRO A 111 10.37 14.69 13.87
CA PRO A 111 10.94 14.14 15.09
C PRO A 111 9.94 13.24 15.84
N ASN A 112 10.47 12.24 16.57
CA ASN A 112 9.71 11.28 17.36
C ASN A 112 8.74 10.39 16.55
N GLN A 113 8.97 10.25 15.24
CA GLN A 113 8.27 9.30 14.38
C GLN A 113 9.23 8.20 13.94
N ILE A 114 8.74 6.97 13.89
CA ILE A 114 9.45 5.86 13.24
C ILE A 114 9.72 6.24 11.77
N GLY A 115 10.96 6.08 11.33
CA GLY A 115 11.39 6.47 9.99
C GLY A 115 10.85 5.56 8.88
N TYR A 116 11.02 5.97 7.62
CA TYR A 116 10.54 5.20 6.45
C TYR A 116 11.05 3.77 6.44
N LYS A 117 12.39 3.58 6.49
CA LYS A 117 13.01 2.26 6.35
C LYS A 117 12.58 1.30 7.45
N GLU A 118 12.55 1.77 8.70
CA GLU A 118 12.12 0.97 9.86
C GLU A 118 10.65 0.54 9.74
N ARG A 119 9.76 1.42 9.23
CA ARG A 119 8.37 1.03 8.93
C ARG A 119 8.31 -0.08 7.87
N ILE A 120 9.11 0.01 6.82
CA ILE A 120 9.15 -1.02 5.77
C ILE A 120 9.67 -2.34 6.32
N ILE A 121 10.73 -2.32 7.12
CA ILE A 121 11.27 -3.51 7.79
C ILE A 121 10.18 -4.18 8.64
N ASN A 122 9.51 -3.44 9.51
CA ASN A 122 8.44 -3.97 10.35
C ASN A 122 7.28 -4.58 9.54
N ILE A 123 6.91 -3.96 8.41
CA ILE A 123 5.89 -4.49 7.49
C ILE A 123 6.35 -5.81 6.87
N LEU A 124 7.60 -5.90 6.40
CA LEU A 124 8.14 -7.09 5.77
C LEU A 124 8.32 -8.24 6.76
N GLU A 125 8.78 -7.96 7.98
CA GLU A 125 8.87 -8.95 9.06
C GLU A 125 7.49 -9.50 9.44
N ASP A 126 6.47 -8.63 9.52
CA ASP A 126 5.09 -9.05 9.74
C ASP A 126 4.55 -9.92 8.60
N ALA A 127 4.81 -9.53 7.35
CA ALA A 127 4.43 -10.32 6.18
C ALA A 127 5.09 -11.70 6.18
N ILE A 128 6.40 -11.77 6.46
CA ILE A 128 7.14 -13.04 6.59
C ILE A 128 6.55 -13.90 7.71
N ARG A 129 6.23 -13.30 8.86
CA ARG A 129 5.65 -14.03 10.00
C ARG A 129 4.30 -14.65 9.64
N ARG A 130 3.43 -13.91 8.95
CA ARG A 130 2.13 -14.41 8.48
C ARG A 130 2.28 -15.55 7.48
N LEU A 131 3.16 -15.39 6.49
CA LEU A 131 3.45 -16.44 5.51
C LEU A 131 4.00 -17.72 6.16
N LYS A 132 4.86 -17.59 7.17
CA LYS A 132 5.36 -18.73 7.95
C LYS A 132 4.24 -19.42 8.72
N ALA A 133 3.35 -18.66 9.36
CA ALA A 133 2.20 -19.21 10.08
C ALA A 133 1.23 -19.94 9.13
N GLU A 134 0.94 -19.37 7.95
CA GLU A 134 0.11 -20.01 6.91
C GLU A 134 0.71 -21.31 6.39
N LYS A 135 2.04 -21.38 6.29
CA LYS A 135 2.77 -22.61 5.92
C LYS A 135 2.81 -23.66 7.06
N GLY A 136 2.32 -23.34 8.25
CA GLY A 136 2.37 -24.24 9.42
C GLY A 136 3.73 -24.25 10.15
N TYR A 137 4.56 -23.22 9.97
CA TYR A 137 5.82 -23.08 10.70
C TYR A 137 5.55 -22.55 12.11
N TYR A 138 5.41 -23.45 13.09
CA TYR A 138 5.47 -23.08 14.50
C TYR A 138 6.95 -22.94 14.89
N PRO A 139 7.37 -21.85 15.57
CA PRO A 139 8.72 -21.82 16.13
C PRO A 139 8.85 -23.01 17.09
N LEU A 140 9.88 -23.84 16.87
CA LEU A 140 10.26 -24.86 17.85
C LEU A 140 10.45 -24.13 19.19
N PRO A 141 9.88 -24.64 20.30
CA PRO A 141 10.19 -24.07 21.60
C PRO A 141 11.72 -24.09 21.76
N TYR A 142 12.28 -22.96 22.18
CA TYR A 142 13.68 -22.92 22.61
C TYR A 142 13.82 -24.00 23.70
N ASN A 143 14.53 -25.08 23.39
CA ASN A 143 14.92 -26.05 24.40
C ASN A 143 15.84 -25.32 25.38
N ILE A 144 15.37 -25.19 26.61
CA ILE A 144 16.16 -24.87 27.81
C ILE A 144 17.01 -26.09 28.14
#